data_AF-A0A2E7P2H7-F1
#
_entry.id   AF-A0A2E7P2H7-F1
#
_cell.length_a   1.000
_cell.length_b   1.000
_cell.length_c   1.000
_cell.angle_alpha   90.00
_cell.angle_beta   90.00
_cell.angle_gamma   90.00
#
_symmetry.space_group_name_H-M   'P 1'
#
loop_
_entity.id
_entity.type
_entity.pdbx_description
1 polymer ?
#
loop_
_entity_poly.entity_id
_entity_poly.type
_entity_poly.pdbx_seq_one_letter_code
_entity_poly.pdbx_strand_id
1 'polypeptide(L)'
;MDTTRPHSKTIMSLIRLKNAKSWRPQGFRPLYVSTFGFVAAFGLRYALAPFVEESLSMLFFAVNCIVMSYLFGYLYSLGLLAISIPTAMFFFRKPYYTMDGLNDKDIFLILVYTVIVATASIIIEWLQRERYAAVLQQRVSETRYRLLIESDQARRAEYARQFESSARESA
;
A
#
# COMPACT_ATOMS: atom_id res chain seq x y z
N MET A 1 45.26 8.60 20.52
CA MET A 1 45.34 8.18 19.11
C MET A 1 43.96 7.65 18.74
N ASP A 2 43.12 8.53 18.20
CA ASP A 2 41.70 8.28 17.93
C ASP A 2 41.54 7.24 16.82
N THR A 3 41.15 6.02 17.20
CA THR A 3 40.75 4.99 16.25
C THR A 3 39.29 5.20 15.91
N THR A 4 39.08 5.87 14.78
CA THR A 4 37.80 6.08 14.13
C THR A 4 36.98 4.79 14.11
N ARG A 5 35.71 4.83 14.55
CA ARG A 5 34.72 3.76 14.42
C ARG A 5 34.04 3.82 13.03
N PRO A 6 34.50 3.09 11.99
CA PRO A 6 33.81 3.06 10.69
C PRO A 6 32.47 2.32 10.73
N HIS A 7 32.24 1.44 11.71
CA HIS A 7 31.07 0.56 11.74
C HIS A 7 29.72 1.25 12.04
N SER A 8 29.73 2.45 12.63
CA SER A 8 28.48 3.13 13.03
C SER A 8 27.70 3.69 11.83
N LYS A 9 28.40 4.14 10.78
CA LYS A 9 27.74 4.73 9.59
C LYS A 9 27.06 3.68 8.71
N THR A 10 27.62 2.49 8.60
CA THR A 10 27.10 1.44 7.71
C THR A 10 25.79 0.87 8.23
N ILE A 11 25.66 0.66 9.55
CA ILE A 11 24.44 0.13 10.18
C ILE A 11 23.29 1.16 10.15
N MET A 12 23.60 2.44 10.39
CA MET A 12 22.60 3.51 10.30
C MET A 12 22.08 3.73 8.87
N SER A 13 22.88 3.40 7.84
CA SER A 13 22.50 3.58 6.43
C SER A 13 21.51 2.53 5.89
N LEU A 14 21.41 1.37 6.54
CA LEU A 14 20.58 0.25 6.07
C LEU A 14 19.10 0.40 6.42
N ILE A 15 18.75 1.26 7.39
CA ILE A 15 17.37 1.51 7.78
C ILE A 15 16.98 2.90 7.27
N ARG A 16 16.78 3.04 5.95
CA ARG A 16 15.99 4.16 5.43
C ARG A 16 14.55 4.00 5.91
N LEU A 17 14.27 4.50 7.11
CA LEU A 17 12.92 4.67 7.66
C LEU A 17 12.16 5.64 6.74
N LYS A 18 11.51 5.07 5.72
CA LYS A 18 10.61 5.81 4.86
C LYS A 18 9.35 6.14 5.66
N ASN A 19 8.94 7.40 5.57
CA ASN A 19 7.75 7.94 6.22
C ASN A 19 6.55 7.00 6.04
N ALA A 20 5.74 6.79 7.09
CA ALA A 20 4.51 5.99 7.05
C ALA A 20 3.53 6.46 5.96
N LYS A 21 3.64 7.73 5.55
CA LYS A 21 2.92 8.32 4.41
C LYS A 21 3.33 7.75 3.04
N SER A 22 4.40 6.96 2.96
CA SER A 22 4.95 6.36 1.72
C SER A 22 4.79 4.84 1.64
N TRP A 23 3.81 4.27 2.33
CA TRP A 23 3.50 2.83 2.29
C TRP A 23 3.28 2.29 0.86
N ARG A 24 3.01 3.19 -0.10
CA ARG A 24 2.68 2.89 -1.49
C ARG A 24 3.97 2.67 -2.31
N PRO A 25 4.07 1.59 -3.11
CA PRO A 25 5.18 1.40 -4.02
C PRO A 25 5.16 2.49 -5.10
N GLN A 26 6.16 3.39 -5.07
CA GLN A 26 6.30 4.47 -6.05
C GLN A 26 6.91 3.91 -7.35
N GLY A 27 6.29 4.20 -8.50
CA GLY A 27 6.81 3.79 -9.82
C GLY A 27 5.71 3.62 -10.87
N PHE A 28 6.07 3.04 -12.03
CA PHE A 28 5.15 2.76 -13.14
C PHE A 28 4.36 1.46 -12.99
N ARG A 29 4.76 0.57 -12.06
CA ARG A 29 4.07 -0.72 -11.82
C ARG A 29 2.57 -0.57 -11.47
N PRO A 30 2.16 0.38 -10.60
CA PRO A 30 0.74 0.62 -10.31
C PRO A 30 -0.08 0.96 -11.55
N LEU A 31 0.51 1.67 -12.53
CA LEU A 31 -0.19 2.10 -13.73
C LEU A 31 -0.51 0.91 -14.65
N TYR A 32 0.49 0.07 -14.98
CA TYR A 32 0.24 -1.07 -15.86
C TYR A 32 -0.70 -2.11 -15.23
N VAL A 33 -0.58 -2.36 -13.91
CA VAL A 33 -1.46 -3.30 -13.21
C VAL A 33 -2.88 -2.76 -13.09
N SER A 34 -3.06 -1.45 -12.86
CA SER A 34 -4.38 -0.83 -12.80
C SER A 34 -5.06 -0.83 -14.16
N THR A 35 -4.33 -0.56 -15.24
CA THR A 35 -4.84 -0.69 -16.62
C THR A 35 -5.23 -2.13 -16.92
N PHE A 36 -4.39 -3.11 -16.58
CA PHE A 36 -4.71 -4.51 -16.79
C PHE A 36 -5.96 -4.96 -16.02
N GLY A 37 -6.08 -4.58 -14.74
CA GLY A 37 -7.26 -4.88 -13.94
C GLY A 37 -8.53 -4.21 -14.47
N PHE A 38 -8.41 -2.99 -15.00
CA PHE A 38 -9.51 -2.30 -15.66
C PHE A 38 -9.98 -3.04 -16.93
N VAL A 39 -9.04 -3.45 -17.79
CA VAL A 39 -9.35 -4.23 -19.00
C VAL A 39 -9.96 -5.59 -18.62
N ALA A 40 -9.45 -6.25 -17.58
CA ALA A 40 -10.00 -7.50 -17.09
C ALA A 40 -11.43 -7.32 -16.55
N ALA A 41 -11.69 -6.26 -15.79
CA ALA A 41 -13.03 -5.95 -15.27
C ALA A 41 -14.01 -5.63 -16.41
N PHE A 42 -13.56 -4.87 -17.41
CA PHE A 42 -14.34 -4.60 -18.62
C PHE A 42 -14.67 -5.89 -19.37
N GLY A 43 -13.67 -6.74 -19.61
CA GLY A 43 -13.85 -8.03 -20.30
C GLY A 43 -14.76 -8.98 -19.54
N LEU A 44 -14.63 -9.05 -18.21
CA LEU A 44 -15.49 -9.87 -17.35
C LEU A 44 -16.94 -9.37 -17.39
N ARG A 45 -17.16 -8.05 -17.33
CA ARG A 45 -18.49 -7.45 -17.44
C ARG A 45 -19.10 -7.66 -18.83
N TYR A 46 -18.29 -7.63 -19.87
CA TYR A 46 -18.72 -7.91 -21.25
C TYR A 46 -19.12 -9.38 -21.41
N ALA A 47 -18.32 -10.32 -20.90
CA ALA A 47 -18.65 -11.75 -20.92
C ALA A 47 -19.92 -12.08 -20.12
N LEU A 48 -20.15 -11.39 -19.01
CA LEU A 48 -21.35 -11.53 -18.17
C LEU A 48 -22.52 -10.63 -18.59
N ALA A 49 -22.44 -9.97 -19.75
CA ALA A 49 -23.52 -9.17 -20.29
C ALA A 49 -24.89 -9.86 -20.35
N PRO A 50 -25.04 -11.18 -20.66
CA PRO A 50 -26.36 -11.81 -20.69
C PRO A 50 -26.95 -12.06 -19.30
N PHE A 51 -26.13 -12.05 -18.24
CA PHE A 51 -26.58 -12.36 -16.87
C PHE A 51 -26.71 -11.13 -15.98
N VAL A 52 -26.01 -10.04 -16.29
CA VAL A 52 -25.91 -8.87 -15.42
C VAL A 52 -26.82 -7.77 -15.92
N GLU A 53 -27.80 -7.43 -15.09
CA GLU A 53 -28.71 -6.32 -15.31
C GLU A 53 -27.98 -4.99 -15.52
N GLU A 54 -28.66 -4.06 -16.20
CA GLU A 54 -28.17 -2.71 -16.47
C GLU A 54 -27.89 -1.93 -15.18
N SER A 55 -28.68 -2.17 -14.12
CA SER A 55 -28.53 -1.60 -12.77
C SER A 55 -27.16 -1.92 -12.12
N LEU A 56 -26.53 -3.02 -12.51
CA LEU A 56 -25.25 -3.52 -11.98
C LEU A 56 -24.06 -3.18 -12.89
N SER A 57 -24.24 -2.26 -13.84
CA SER A 57 -23.21 -1.83 -14.80
C SER A 57 -21.86 -1.51 -14.15
N MET A 58 -21.85 -0.79 -13.02
CA MET A 58 -20.63 -0.35 -12.35
C MET A 58 -20.04 -1.34 -11.35
N LEU A 59 -20.69 -2.49 -11.07
CA LEU A 59 -20.26 -3.39 -10.00
C LEU A 59 -18.83 -3.91 -10.20
N PHE A 60 -18.51 -4.41 -11.39
CA PHE A 60 -17.18 -4.97 -11.69
C PHE A 60 -16.09 -3.90 -11.66
N PHE A 61 -16.42 -2.68 -12.09
CA PHE A 61 -15.53 -1.54 -12.00
C PHE A 61 -15.30 -1.12 -10.55
N ALA A 62 -16.36 -1.10 -9.72
CA ALA A 62 -16.26 -0.79 -8.30
C ALA A 62 -15.39 -1.82 -7.56
N VAL A 63 -15.57 -3.12 -7.83
CA VAL A 63 -14.72 -4.18 -7.28
C VAL A 63 -13.26 -3.98 -7.70
N ASN A 64 -13.00 -3.72 -8.98
CA ASN A 64 -11.64 -3.43 -9.45
C ASN A 64 -11.06 -2.19 -8.75
N CYS A 65 -11.83 -1.12 -8.57
CA CYS A 65 -11.37 0.08 -7.85
C CYS A 65 -11.01 -0.25 -6.40
N ILE A 66 -11.81 -1.05 -5.70
CA ILE A 66 -11.54 -1.48 -4.32
C ILE A 66 -10.25 -2.32 -4.25
N VAL A 67 -10.06 -3.27 -5.18
CA VAL A 67 -8.83 -4.07 -5.26
C VAL A 67 -7.61 -3.18 -5.52
N MET A 68 -7.72 -2.22 -6.43
CA MET A 68 -6.64 -1.29 -6.72
C MET A 68 -6.38 -0.32 -5.56
N SER A 69 -7.42 0.04 -4.81
CA SER A 69 -7.30 0.78 -3.56
C SER A 69 -6.50 0.00 -2.52
N TYR A 70 -6.73 -1.31 -2.43
CA TYR A 70 -5.94 -2.19 -1.56
C TYR A 70 -4.49 -2.33 -2.02
N LEU A 71 -4.22 -2.49 -3.30
CA LEU A 71 -2.84 -2.73 -3.76
C LEU A 71 -2.01 -1.44 -3.82
N PHE A 72 -2.62 -0.37 -4.32
CA PHE A 72 -1.91 0.85 -4.68
C PHE A 72 -2.43 2.08 -3.96
N GLY A 73 -3.50 1.99 -3.16
CA GLY A 73 -4.06 3.06 -2.32
C GLY A 73 -5.17 3.89 -2.98
N TYR A 74 -5.73 4.83 -2.22
CA TYR A 74 -6.96 5.54 -2.61
C TYR A 74 -6.85 6.33 -3.93
N LEU A 75 -5.70 6.98 -4.18
CA LEU A 75 -5.52 7.86 -5.34
C LEU A 75 -5.70 7.15 -6.70
N TYR A 76 -5.20 5.91 -6.84
CA TYR A 76 -5.35 5.15 -8.08
C TYR A 76 -6.77 4.59 -8.22
N SER A 77 -7.40 4.22 -7.11
CA SER A 77 -8.81 3.81 -7.07
C SER A 77 -9.72 4.94 -7.55
N LEU A 78 -9.55 6.16 -7.04
CA LEU A 78 -10.35 7.32 -7.46
C LEU A 78 -10.08 7.72 -8.91
N GLY A 79 -8.82 7.64 -9.35
CA GLY A 79 -8.47 7.87 -10.76
C GLY A 79 -9.14 6.86 -11.70
N LEU A 80 -9.14 5.58 -11.32
CA LEU A 80 -9.86 4.54 -12.06
C LEU A 80 -11.38 4.74 -12.03
N LEU A 81 -11.93 5.18 -10.90
CA LEU A 81 -13.35 5.47 -10.76
C LEU A 81 -13.79 6.59 -11.72
N ALA A 82 -12.99 7.65 -11.83
CA ALA A 82 -13.24 8.75 -12.75
C ALA A 82 -13.25 8.29 -14.23
N ILE A 83 -12.46 7.27 -14.58
CA ILE A 83 -12.42 6.68 -15.93
C ILE A 83 -13.54 5.64 -16.11
N SER A 84 -13.90 4.91 -15.05
CA SER A 84 -14.92 3.87 -15.12
C SER A 84 -16.31 4.44 -15.31
N ILE A 85 -16.63 5.61 -14.74
CA ILE A 85 -17.94 6.27 -14.91
C ILE A 85 -18.27 6.50 -16.39
N PRO A 86 -17.48 7.26 -17.18
CA PRO A 86 -17.80 7.48 -18.59
C PRO A 86 -17.78 6.18 -19.40
N THR A 87 -16.88 5.25 -19.08
CA THR A 87 -16.83 3.93 -19.74
C THR A 87 -18.11 3.14 -19.49
N ALA A 88 -18.60 3.12 -18.25
CA ALA A 88 -19.81 2.42 -17.86
C ALA A 88 -21.06 3.03 -18.52
N MET A 89 -21.11 4.37 -18.60
CA MET A 89 -22.21 5.07 -19.27
C MET A 89 -22.25 4.80 -20.77
N PHE A 90 -21.10 4.75 -21.44
CA PHE A 90 -21.06 4.58 -22.89
C PHE A 90 -21.31 3.14 -23.36
N PHE A 91 -20.75 2.15 -22.66
CA PHE A 91 -20.77 0.75 -23.13
C PHE A 91 -21.92 -0.10 -22.57
N PHE A 92 -22.39 0.19 -21.36
CA PHE A 92 -23.29 -0.71 -20.63
C PHE A 92 -24.67 -0.13 -20.32
N ARG A 93 -24.96 1.09 -20.79
CA ARG A 93 -26.29 1.72 -20.74
C ARG A 93 -27.01 1.62 -22.09
N LYS A 94 -28.32 1.44 -22.07
CA LYS A 94 -29.21 1.56 -23.22
C LYS A 94 -29.61 3.02 -23.46
N PRO A 95 -29.62 3.50 -24.72
CA PRO A 95 -29.24 2.79 -25.93
C PRO A 95 -27.71 2.64 -26.01
N TYR A 96 -27.26 1.41 -26.24
CA TYR A 96 -25.82 1.10 -26.28
C TYR A 96 -25.12 1.93 -27.35
N TYR A 97 -23.93 2.44 -27.05
CA TYR A 97 -23.11 3.23 -27.97
C TYR A 97 -23.72 4.58 -28.38
N THR A 98 -24.70 5.09 -27.64
CA THR A 98 -25.27 6.42 -27.85
C THR A 98 -25.17 7.26 -26.59
N MET A 99 -24.82 8.54 -26.75
CA MET A 99 -24.83 9.52 -25.66
C MET A 99 -26.26 10.03 -25.48
N ASP A 100 -27.11 9.23 -24.84
CA ASP A 100 -28.42 9.71 -24.38
C ASP A 100 -28.26 10.53 -23.09
N GLY A 101 -29.22 11.39 -22.79
CA GLY A 101 -29.19 12.30 -21.63
C GLY A 101 -29.00 11.55 -20.30
N LEU A 102 -28.40 12.20 -19.30
CA LEU A 102 -28.32 11.64 -17.95
C LEU A 102 -29.72 11.56 -17.34
N ASN A 103 -30.15 10.34 -17.01
CA ASN A 103 -31.41 10.10 -16.30
C ASN A 103 -31.19 10.17 -14.78
N ASP A 104 -32.24 10.45 -14.00
CA ASP A 104 -32.14 10.56 -12.54
C ASP A 104 -31.65 9.27 -11.88
N LYS A 105 -32.05 8.11 -12.44
CA LYS A 105 -31.60 6.78 -12.00
C LYS A 105 -30.09 6.61 -12.16
N ASP A 106 -29.51 7.19 -13.21
CA ASP A 106 -28.08 7.09 -13.48
C ASP A 106 -27.26 7.91 -12.49
N ILE A 107 -27.72 9.12 -12.19
CA ILE A 107 -27.10 9.99 -11.20
C ILE A 107 -27.12 9.29 -9.84
N PHE A 108 -28.25 8.67 -9.47
CA PHE A 108 -28.37 7.91 -8.24
C PHE A 108 -27.38 6.73 -8.18
N LEU A 109 -27.28 5.91 -9.23
CA LEU A 109 -26.34 4.79 -9.28
C LEU A 109 -24.88 5.28 -9.22
N ILE A 110 -24.53 6.33 -9.95
CA ILE A 110 -23.18 6.91 -9.92
C ILE A 110 -22.83 7.37 -8.51
N LEU A 111 -23.76 8.06 -7.83
CA LEU A 111 -23.57 8.52 -6.47
C LEU A 111 -23.36 7.34 -5.52
N VAL A 112 -24.23 6.32 -5.57
CA VAL A 112 -24.14 5.14 -4.70
C VAL A 112 -22.79 4.42 -4.85
N TYR A 113 -22.39 4.12 -6.08
CA TYR A 113 -21.11 3.43 -6.33
C TYR A 113 -19.90 4.31 -5.97
N THR A 114 -19.98 5.61 -6.21
CA THR A 114 -18.93 6.56 -5.79
C THR A 114 -18.77 6.55 -4.29
N VAL A 115 -19.88 6.63 -3.53
CA VAL A 115 -19.85 6.57 -2.06
C VAL A 115 -19.29 5.24 -1.57
N ILE A 116 -19.68 4.12 -2.16
CA ILE A 116 -19.16 2.79 -1.80
C ILE A 116 -17.64 2.72 -2.02
N VAL A 117 -17.17 3.06 -3.22
CA VAL A 117 -15.74 2.98 -3.57
C VAL A 117 -14.92 3.99 -2.77
N ALA A 118 -15.43 5.21 -2.57
CA ALA A 118 -14.75 6.22 -1.76
C ALA A 118 -14.64 5.77 -0.30
N THR A 119 -15.73 5.28 0.30
CA THR A 119 -15.76 4.81 1.69
C THR A 119 -14.82 3.62 1.87
N ALA A 120 -14.91 2.61 1.00
CA ALA A 120 -14.01 1.46 1.02
C ALA A 120 -12.54 1.89 0.87
N SER A 121 -12.27 2.82 -0.05
CA SER A 121 -10.91 3.33 -0.27
C SER A 121 -10.34 4.09 0.93
N ILE A 122 -11.16 4.89 1.62
CA ILE A 122 -10.77 5.60 2.83
C ILE A 122 -10.45 4.61 3.96
N ILE A 123 -11.33 3.62 4.19
CA ILE A 123 -11.13 2.60 5.22
C ILE A 123 -9.85 1.81 4.95
N ILE A 124 -9.63 1.38 3.71
CA ILE A 124 -8.45 0.62 3.30
C ILE A 124 -7.18 1.46 3.51
N GLU A 125 -7.18 2.72 3.07
CA GLU A 125 -6.03 3.61 3.24
C GLU A 125 -5.71 3.82 4.72
N TRP A 126 -6.73 3.98 5.57
CA TRP A 126 -6.56 4.12 7.01
C TRP A 126 -5.95 2.86 7.63
N LEU A 127 -6.54 1.69 7.36
CA LEU A 127 -6.08 0.40 7.86
C LEU A 127 -4.63 0.10 7.44
N GLN A 128 -4.26 0.43 6.20
CA GLN A 128 -2.92 0.18 5.69
C GLN A 128 -1.87 1.10 6.31
N ARG A 129 -2.23 2.34 6.63
CA ARG A 129 -1.36 3.26 7.36
C ARG A 129 -1.10 2.77 8.77
N GLU A 130 -2.12 2.27 9.47
CA GLU A 130 -1.96 1.68 10.80
C GLU A 130 -1.10 0.42 10.77
N ARG A 131 -1.36 -0.49 9.83
CA ARG A 131 -0.55 -1.70 9.63
C ARG A 131 0.92 -1.35 9.37
N TYR A 132 1.19 -0.37 8.52
CA TYR A 132 2.55 0.07 8.23
C TYR A 132 3.23 0.69 9.46
N ALA A 133 2.51 1.49 10.25
CA ALA A 133 3.03 2.07 11.49
C ALA A 133 3.39 0.99 12.52
N ALA A 134 2.55 -0.03 12.69
CA ALA A 134 2.80 -1.16 13.59
C ALA A 134 4.05 -1.96 13.17
N VAL A 135 4.16 -2.28 11.86
CA VAL A 135 5.34 -2.98 11.31
C VAL A 135 6.61 -2.15 11.51
N LEU A 136 6.53 -0.83 11.34
CA LEU A 136 7.68 0.05 11.55
C LEU A 136 8.14 0.04 13.01
N GLN A 137 7.20 0.12 13.96
CA GLN A 137 7.50 0.03 15.39
C GLN A 137 8.14 -1.32 15.75
N GLN A 138 7.66 -2.42 15.17
CA GLN A 138 8.27 -3.74 15.34
C GLN A 138 9.71 -3.78 14.82
N ARG A 139 10.00 -3.22 13.64
CA ARG A 139 11.38 -3.17 13.12
C ARG A 139 12.31 -2.34 13.99
N VAL A 140 11.80 -1.25 14.57
CA VAL A 140 12.57 -0.40 15.49
C VAL A 140 12.84 -1.12 16.80
N SER A 141 11.86 -1.86 17.37
CA SER A 141 12.07 -2.64 18.60
C SER A 141 13.07 -3.77 18.38
N GLU A 142 12.98 -4.50 17.26
CA GLU A 142 13.95 -5.54 16.86
C GLU A 142 15.37 -4.97 16.77
N THR A 143 15.53 -3.79 16.17
CA THR A 143 16.84 -3.13 16.03
C THR A 143 17.39 -2.67 17.38
N ARG A 144 16.56 -2.02 18.21
CA ARG A 144 16.96 -1.58 19.56
C ARG A 144 17.38 -2.77 20.42
N TYR A 145 16.65 -3.88 20.32
CA TYR A 145 16.96 -5.10 21.07
C TYR A 145 18.31 -5.70 20.64
N ARG A 146 18.59 -5.77 19.33
CA ARG A 146 19.89 -6.23 18.82
C ARG A 146 21.06 -5.37 19.32
N LEU A 147 20.92 -4.04 19.24
CA LEU A 147 21.95 -3.12 19.73
C LEU A 147 22.22 -3.29 21.23
N LEU A 148 21.17 -3.57 22.02
CA LEU A 148 21.29 -3.78 23.46
C LEU A 148 22.07 -5.07 23.76
N ILE A 149 21.80 -6.15 23.03
CA ILE A 149 22.57 -7.40 23.13
C ILE A 149 24.03 -7.19 22.73
N GLU A 150 24.29 -6.55 21.59
CA GLU A 150 25.65 -6.27 21.13
C GLU A 150 26.42 -5.40 22.15
N SER A 151 25.75 -4.40 22.74
CA SER A 151 26.36 -3.56 23.78
C SER A 151 26.70 -4.33 25.04
N ASP A 152 25.85 -5.28 25.47
CA ASP A 152 26.13 -6.10 26.66
C ASP A 152 27.25 -7.11 26.39
N GLN A 153 27.31 -7.70 25.20
CA GLN A 153 28.42 -8.57 24.78
C GLN A 153 29.75 -7.81 24.73
N ALA A 154 29.76 -6.60 24.16
CA ALA A 154 30.95 -5.75 24.13
C ALA A 154 31.45 -5.43 25.55
N ARG A 155 30.53 -5.07 26.45
CA ARG A 155 30.85 -4.76 27.85
C ARG A 155 31.41 -5.99 28.59
N ARG A 156 30.84 -7.18 28.38
CA ARG A 156 31.37 -8.44 28.94
C ARG A 156 32.77 -8.77 28.42
N ALA A 157 33.04 -8.53 27.14
CA ALA A 157 34.36 -8.73 26.55
C ALA A 157 35.42 -7.77 27.11
N GLU A 158 35.04 -6.52 27.39
CA GLU A 158 35.92 -5.56 28.06
C GLU A 158 36.26 -6.00 29.49
N TYR A 159 35.28 -6.45 30.26
CA TYR A 159 35.53 -7.00 31.61
C TYR A 159 36.46 -8.22 31.55
N ALA A 160 36.24 -9.16 30.63
CA ALA A 160 37.11 -10.33 30.49
C ALA A 160 38.57 -9.94 30.21
N ARG A 161 38.80 -8.95 29.33
CA ARG A 161 40.15 -8.44 29.05
C ARG A 161 40.80 -7.77 30.27
N GLN A 162 40.03 -7.02 31.05
CA GLN A 162 40.54 -6.41 32.29
C GLN A 162 40.98 -7.49 33.30
N PHE A 163 40.17 -8.54 33.48
CA PHE A 163 40.53 -9.66 34.35
C PHE A 163 41.82 -10.36 33.89
N GLU A 164 41.98 -10.62 32.58
CA GLU A 164 43.21 -11.21 32.04
C GLU A 164 44.44 -10.32 32.25
N SER A 165 44.31 -8.99 32.07
CA SER A 165 45.42 -8.06 32.31
C SER A 165 45.83 -8.00 33.78
N SER A 166 44.87 -7.94 34.70
CA SER A 166 45.16 -7.90 36.14
C SER A 166 45.76 -9.22 36.65
N ALA A 167 45.33 -10.36 36.09
CA ALA A 167 45.92 -11.67 36.40
C ALA A 167 47.37 -11.80 35.91
N ARG A 168 47.73 -11.14 34.79
CA ARG A 168 49.11 -11.10 34.29
C ARG A 168 50.04 -10.20 35.11
N GLU A 169 49.53 -9.11 35.67
CA GLU A 169 50.34 -8.21 36.52
C GLU A 169 50.62 -8.79 37.93
N SER A 170 49.88 -9.82 38.34
CA SER A 170 50.00 -10.46 39.66
C SER A 170 50.79 -11.78 39.64
N ALA A 171 51.31 -12.19 38.47
CA ALA A 171 52.16 -13.37 38.27
C ALA A 171 53.59 -12.94 37.93
#